data_AF-A0A3B0U7V4-F1
#
_entry.id   AF-A0A3B0U7V4-F1
#
_cell.length_a   1.000
_cell.length_b   1.000
_cell.length_c   1.000
_cell.angle_alpha   90.00
_cell.angle_beta   90.00
_cell.angle_gamma   90.00
#
_symmetry.space_group_name_H-M   'P 1'
#
loop_
_entity.id
_entity.type
_entity.pdbx_description
1 polymer ?
#
loop_
_entity_poly.entity_id
_entity_poly.type
_entity_poly.pdbx_seq_one_letter_code
_entity_poly.pdbx_strand_id
1 'polypeptide(L)'
;MKSVVLIFCCLLLTCSSCIKNEDKGEKPNILLIIVDDQGYADMGCTGLANDVHTPNMDRLAESGMRFTNAYVTAPICNPSRAGIISGC
;
A
#
# COMPACT_ATOMS: atom_id res chain seq x y z
N MET A 1 41.99 -10.26 38.24
CA MET A 1 41.36 -9.07 37.59
C MET A 1 41.18 -9.24 36.08
N LYS A 2 42.20 -9.70 35.33
CA LYS A 2 42.11 -9.93 33.86
C LYS A 2 41.02 -10.94 33.45
N SER A 3 40.85 -12.02 34.21
CA SER A 3 39.85 -13.07 33.93
C SER A 3 38.40 -12.61 34.15
N VAL A 4 38.16 -11.67 35.07
CA VAL A 4 36.82 -11.12 35.35
C VAL A 4 36.39 -10.16 34.24
N VAL A 5 37.34 -9.37 33.71
CA VAL A 5 37.12 -8.48 32.56
C VAL A 5 36.81 -9.29 31.29
N LEU A 6 37.48 -10.41 31.07
CA LEU A 6 37.22 -11.31 29.95
C LEU A 6 35.83 -11.97 30.00
N ILE A 7 35.37 -12.38 31.19
CA ILE A 7 34.03 -12.95 31.37
C ILE A 7 32.94 -11.89 31.13
N PHE A 8 33.14 -10.67 31.63
CA PHE A 8 32.20 -9.57 31.43
C PHE A 8 32.12 -9.14 29.95
N CYS A 9 33.25 -9.15 29.25
CA CYS A 9 33.31 -8.86 27.81
C CYS A 9 32.58 -9.95 26.99
N CYS A 10 32.78 -11.23 27.32
CA CYS A 10 32.04 -12.33 26.69
C CYS A 10 30.53 -12.27 26.95
N LEU A 11 30.09 -11.86 28.15
CA LEU A 11 28.66 -11.68 28.47
C LEU A 11 28.01 -10.54 27.68
N LEU A 12 28.75 -9.45 27.45
CA LEU A 12 28.29 -8.32 26.63
C LEU A 12 28.21 -8.69 25.14
N LEU A 13 29.13 -9.52 24.65
CA LEU A 13 29.17 -9.99 23.26
C LEU A 13 28.04 -10.99 22.93
N THR A 14 27.62 -11.83 23.87
CA THR A 14 26.53 -12.81 23.65
C THR A 14 25.13 -12.19 23.73
N CYS A 15 24.96 -11.06 24.41
CA CYS A 15 23.66 -10.38 24.52
C CYS A 15 23.20 -9.77 23.17
N SER A 16 24.14 -9.29 22.35
CA SER A 16 23.83 -8.67 21.04
C SER A 16 23.39 -9.66 19.96
N SER A 17 23.67 -10.97 20.11
CA SER A 17 23.33 -11.98 19.08
C SER A 17 21.93 -12.59 19.22
N CYS A 18 21.15 -12.22 20.24
CA CYS A 18 19.83 -12.80 20.49
C CYS A 18 18.65 -12.07 19.85
N ILE A 19 18.85 -10.90 19.22
CA ILE A 19 17.76 -10.19 18.52
C ILE A 19 17.82 -10.54 17.02
N LYS A 20 17.54 -11.80 16.69
CA LYS A 20 17.07 -12.14 15.34
C LYS A 20 15.58 -11.85 15.29
N ASN A 21 15.25 -10.61 14.93
CA ASN A 21 13.91 -10.30 14.50
C ASN A 21 13.75 -10.92 13.10
N GLU A 22 13.35 -12.19 13.04
CA GLU A 22 12.81 -12.75 11.79
C GLU A 22 11.48 -12.06 11.52
N ASP A 23 11.56 -10.83 11.00
CA ASP A 23 10.46 -10.25 10.24
C ASP A 23 10.34 -11.11 8.97
N LYS A 24 9.65 -12.24 9.09
CA LYS A 24 9.10 -12.94 7.94
C LYS A 24 8.02 -12.04 7.39
N GLY A 25 8.44 -10.94 6.77
CA GLY A 25 7.60 -9.81 6.39
C GLY A 25 6.28 -10.32 5.89
N GLU A 26 5.25 -10.13 6.71
CA GLU A 26 3.94 -10.67 6.41
C GLU A 26 3.52 -10.07 5.06
N LYS A 27 3.10 -10.94 4.14
CA LYS A 27 2.64 -10.45 2.83
C LYS A 27 1.47 -9.50 3.07
N PRO A 28 1.46 -8.32 2.44
CA PRO A 28 0.37 -7.40 2.62
C PRO A 28 -0.92 -8.04 2.07
N ASN A 29 -2.03 -7.76 2.75
CA ASN A 29 -3.35 -8.03 2.20
C ASN A 29 -3.65 -6.98 1.13
N ILE A 30 -4.14 -7.42 -0.03
CA ILE A 30 -4.50 -6.54 -1.14
C ILE A 30 -6.02 -6.51 -1.26
N LEU A 31 -6.60 -5.31 -1.12
CA LEU A 31 -8.02 -5.06 -1.39
C LEU A 31 -8.13 -4.23 -2.67
N LEU A 32 -8.67 -4.84 -3.73
CA LEU A 32 -8.96 -4.17 -5.00
C LEU A 32 -10.44 -3.77 -5.04
N ILE A 33 -10.72 -2.47 -5.10
CA ILE A 33 -12.06 -1.91 -5.22
C ILE A 33 -12.23 -1.39 -6.66
N ILE A 34 -13.26 -1.86 -7.36
CA ILE A 34 -13.61 -1.44 -8.72
C ILE A 34 -15.03 -0.90 -8.71
N VAL A 35 -15.24 0.26 -9.33
CA VAL A 35 -16.54 0.92 -9.46
C VAL A 35 -16.93 0.91 -10.94
N ASP A 36 -18.17 0.57 -11.24
CA ASP A 36 -18.70 0.55 -12.61
C ASP A 36 -19.12 1.96 -13.03
N ASP A 37 -18.86 2.31 -14.29
CA ASP A 37 -19.24 3.60 -14.91
C ASP A 37 -18.81 4.87 -14.16
N GLN A 38 -17.72 4.83 -13.38
CA GLN A 38 -17.19 6.02 -12.71
C GLN A 38 -16.35 6.88 -13.68
N GLY A 39 -16.84 8.09 -13.96
CA GLY A 39 -16.17 9.08 -14.78
C GLY A 39 -15.05 9.83 -14.02
N TYR A 40 -14.21 10.53 -14.78
CA TYR A 40 -13.06 11.25 -14.22
C TYR A 40 -13.47 12.38 -13.25
N ALA A 41 -14.62 13.02 -13.46
CA ALA A 41 -15.13 14.08 -12.59
C ALA A 41 -15.90 13.56 -11.37
N ASP A 42 -16.15 12.25 -11.27
CA ASP A 42 -17.03 11.64 -10.26
C ASP A 42 -16.30 11.33 -8.94
N MET A 43 -15.25 12.10 -8.63
CA MET A 43 -14.52 12.05 -7.37
C MET A 43 -14.30 13.47 -6.85
N GLY A 44 -14.66 13.72 -5.59
CA GLY A 44 -14.50 15.02 -4.93
C GLY A 44 -13.07 15.54 -5.00
N CYS A 45 -12.09 14.67 -4.80
CA CYS A 45 -10.65 14.99 -4.90
C CYS A 45 -10.17 15.43 -6.30
N THR A 46 -11.01 15.37 -7.33
CA THR A 46 -10.70 15.92 -8.66
C THR A 46 -10.91 17.44 -8.71
N GLY A 47 -11.80 17.97 -7.88
CA GLY A 47 -12.19 19.39 -7.88
C GLY A 47 -12.86 19.87 -9.16
N LEU A 48 -13.37 18.96 -10.01
CA LEU A 48 -13.99 19.31 -11.30
C LEU A 48 -15.50 19.56 -11.21
N ALA A 49 -16.16 18.98 -10.20
CA ALA A 49 -17.59 19.09 -9.96
C ALA A 49 -17.84 19.51 -8.51
N ASN A 50 -18.77 20.44 -8.28
CA ASN A 50 -19.06 20.99 -6.95
C ASN A 50 -20.13 20.19 -6.18
N ASP A 51 -20.80 19.26 -6.84
CA ASP A 51 -21.89 18.43 -6.34
C ASP A 51 -21.47 16.99 -6.04
N VAL A 52 -20.20 16.63 -6.29
CA VAL A 52 -19.65 15.31 -6.01
C VAL A 52 -19.05 15.26 -4.60
N HIS A 53 -19.61 14.40 -3.74
CA HIS A 53 -19.15 14.24 -2.36
C HIS A 53 -18.71 12.79 -2.08
N THR A 54 -17.40 12.56 -1.97
CA THR A 54 -16.81 11.23 -1.80
C THR A 54 -15.81 11.17 -0.63
N PRO A 55 -16.20 11.55 0.60
CA PRO A 55 -15.26 11.82 1.70
C PRO A 55 -14.37 10.63 2.08
N ASN A 56 -14.89 9.40 1.95
CA ASN A 56 -14.09 8.20 2.21
C ASN A 56 -13.03 7.95 1.13
N MET A 57 -13.36 8.21 -0.13
CA MET A 57 -12.44 8.06 -1.25
C MET A 57 -11.43 9.21 -1.29
N ASP A 58 -11.86 10.42 -0.95
CA ASP A 58 -10.99 11.59 -0.85
C ASP A 58 -9.94 11.39 0.24
N ARG A 59 -10.34 10.86 1.41
CA ARG A 59 -9.40 10.45 2.47
C ARG A 59 -8.40 9.38 1.99
N LEU A 60 -8.83 8.41 1.18
CA LEU A 60 -7.92 7.42 0.60
C LEU A 60 -6.94 8.07 -0.38
N ALA A 61 -7.40 9.02 -1.20
CA ALA A 61 -6.54 9.76 -2.12
C ALA A 61 -5.50 10.64 -1.40
N GLU A 62 -5.86 11.28 -0.29
CA GLU A 62 -4.96 12.11 0.53
C GLU A 62 -3.94 11.28 1.31
N SER A 63 -4.35 10.12 1.85
CA SER A 63 -3.48 9.23 2.65
C SER A 63 -2.58 8.31 1.81
N GLY A 64 -2.78 8.29 0.49
CA GLY A 64 -2.10 7.37 -0.42
C GLY A 64 -1.52 8.07 -1.64
N MET A 65 -1.52 7.35 -2.77
CA MET A 65 -1.08 7.86 -4.06
C MET A 65 -2.26 7.87 -5.03
N ARG A 66 -2.48 9.03 -5.67
CA ARG A 66 -3.53 9.20 -6.68
C ARG A 66 -2.93 9.32 -8.07
N PHE A 67 -3.39 8.48 -9.00
CA PHE A 67 -3.04 8.58 -10.42
C PHE A 67 -4.09 9.44 -11.14
N THR A 68 -3.70 10.64 -11.57
CA THR A 68 -4.61 11.57 -12.28
C THR A 68 -4.76 11.23 -13.76
N ASN A 69 -3.89 10.38 -14.31
CA ASN A 69 -3.89 9.95 -15.70
C ASN A 69 -3.97 8.42 -15.77
N ALA A 70 -5.01 7.83 -15.14
CA ALA A 70 -5.26 6.39 -15.15
C ALA A 70 -6.23 6.03 -16.29
N TYR A 71 -5.73 5.39 -17.34
CA TYR A 71 -6.52 4.98 -18.50
C TYR A 71 -6.99 3.53 -18.38
N VAL A 72 -8.20 3.26 -18.87
CA VAL A 72 -8.72 1.90 -19.03
C VAL A 72 -8.27 1.31 -20.36
N THR A 73 -8.11 -0.02 -20.41
CA THR A 73 -7.75 -0.74 -21.65
C THR A 73 -8.81 -0.58 -22.73
N ALA A 74 -10.08 -0.52 -22.34
CA ALA A 74 -11.21 -0.26 -23.21
C ALA A 74 -12.33 0.46 -22.43
N PRO A 75 -13.04 1.44 -23.03
CA PRO A 75 -14.13 2.16 -22.38
C PRO A 75 -15.45 1.37 -22.41
N ILE A 76 -15.39 0.07 -22.13
CA ILE A 76 -16.53 -0.84 -22.04
C ILE A 76 -16.29 -1.77 -20.85
N CYS A 77 -17.32 -1.99 -20.04
CA CYS A 77 -17.21 -2.63 -18.73
C CYS A 77 -16.58 -4.04 -18.79
N ASN A 78 -16.97 -4.88 -19.76
CA ASN A 78 -16.40 -6.23 -19.94
C ASN A 78 -14.90 -6.25 -20.32
N PRO A 79 -14.47 -5.62 -21.44
CA PRO A 79 -13.06 -5.64 -21.81
C PRO A 79 -12.16 -4.87 -20.83
N SER A 80 -12.68 -3.83 -20.15
CA SER A 80 -11.96 -3.16 -19.05
C SER A 80 -11.63 -4.13 -17.92
N ARG A 81 -12.64 -4.86 -17.43
CA ARG A 81 -12.46 -5.89 -16.38
C ARG A 81 -11.59 -7.05 -16.85
N ALA A 82 -11.73 -7.47 -18.11
CA ALA A 82 -10.89 -8.52 -18.69
C ALA A 82 -9.41 -8.14 -18.58
N GLY A 83 -9.02 -6.94 -19.00
CA GLY A 83 -7.64 -6.46 -18.91
C GLY A 83 -7.08 -6.41 -17.48
N ILE A 84 -7.91 -6.08 -16.49
CA ILE A 84 -7.51 -6.11 -15.05
C ILE A 84 -7.23 -7.55 -14.59
N ILE A 85 -8.06 -8.51 -15.01
CA ILE A 85 -7.98 -9.92 -14.56
C ILE A 85 -6.86 -10.68 -15.29
N SER A 86 -6.72 -10.49 -16.60
CA SER A 86 -5.75 -11.22 -17.43
C SER A 86 -4.39 -10.52 -17.51
N GLY A 87 -4.34 -9.21 -17.32
CA GLY A 87 -3.12 -8.41 -17.50
C GLY A 87 -2.68 -8.23 -18.96
N CYS A 88 -3.58 -8.46 -19.93
CA CYS A 88 -3.34 -8.31 -21.37
C CYS A 88 -4.52 -7.67 -22.11
#